data_AF-A0A416HDJ6-F1
#
_entry.id   AF-A0A416HDJ6-F1
#
_cell.length_a   1.000
_cell.length_b   1.000
_cell.length_c   1.000
_cell.angle_alpha   90.00
_cell.angle_beta   90.00
_cell.angle_gamma   90.00
#
_symmetry.space_group_name_H-M   'P 1'
#
loop_
_entity.id
_entity.type
_entity.pdbx_description
1 polymer ?
#
loop_
_entity_poly.entity_id
_entity_poly.type
_entity_poly.pdbx_seq_one_letter_code
_entity_poly.pdbx_strand_id
1 'polypeptide(L)'
;MKRENRNKGFTLVEMIVVIVILGILLAILVPGLFKYIKKAKDQQAIIECRAVVTAAQALALESYGKNIFEPEFFLNNNRSQILSTADVDGEINLLRFEDTLNKALVTYLSYTTKGKINVIYDISSATVYSILDDDIGKGRIEHITKLYKDSSSSTSMTKWEDAKNAFYNNAQYSALTQSELAYLENTCKLTSENAAKYKWKPCKYIDSAGNVQFLLTATQASNTQNTPLIYYNGAYYYWQGYGKPHTTSITDANAENAVKDIQSSTYTSDTINSNVKDTWVRIVN
;
A
#
# COMPACT_ATOMS: atom_id res chain seq x y z
N MET A 1 -65.26 23.39 -38.25
CA MET A 1 -63.81 23.62 -38.42
C MET A 1 -63.05 22.43 -37.83
N LYS A 2 -62.43 21.59 -38.68
CA LYS A 2 -61.63 20.42 -38.25
C LYS A 2 -60.20 20.91 -37.96
N ARG A 3 -59.73 20.78 -36.72
CA ARG A 3 -58.34 21.10 -36.34
C ARG A 3 -57.46 19.91 -36.71
N GLU A 4 -56.58 20.08 -37.68
CA GLU A 4 -55.54 19.09 -37.98
C GLU A 4 -54.44 19.15 -36.91
N ASN A 5 -54.35 18.09 -36.10
CA ASN A 5 -53.28 17.91 -35.14
C ASN A 5 -51.98 17.56 -35.89
N ARG A 6 -51.18 18.59 -36.19
CA ARG A 6 -49.81 18.44 -36.71
C ARG A 6 -48.89 17.96 -35.59
N ASN A 7 -48.96 16.67 -35.26
CA ASN A 7 -47.97 16.01 -34.41
C ASN A 7 -46.67 15.90 -35.20
N LYS A 8 -45.78 16.89 -35.06
CA LYS A 8 -44.39 16.79 -35.50
C LYS A 8 -43.68 15.78 -34.59
N GLY A 9 -43.66 14.52 -34.99
CA GLY A 9 -42.86 13.49 -34.33
C GLY A 9 -41.38 13.83 -34.44
N PHE A 10 -40.63 13.53 -33.38
CA PHE A 10 -39.17 13.65 -33.35
C PHE A 10 -38.57 12.78 -34.45
N THR A 11 -37.59 13.29 -35.19
CA THR A 11 -36.92 12.49 -36.23
C THR A 11 -35.88 11.56 -35.59
N LEU A 12 -35.67 10.37 -36.18
CA LEU A 12 -34.63 9.44 -35.72
C LEU A 12 -33.23 10.09 -35.74
N VAL A 13 -33.01 11.00 -36.70
CA VAL A 13 -31.74 11.72 -36.84
C VAL A 13 -31.48 12.63 -35.64
N GLU A 14 -32.50 13.38 -35.18
CA GLU A 14 -32.36 14.24 -34.00
C GLU A 14 -32.02 13.43 -32.74
N MET A 15 -32.56 12.22 -32.59
CA MET A 15 -32.22 11.36 -31.45
C MET A 15 -30.79 10.80 -31.53
N ILE A 16 -30.30 10.44 -32.72
CA ILE A 16 -28.94 9.94 -32.89
C ILE A 16 -27.91 11.03 -32.56
N VAL A 17 -28.13 12.26 -33.03
CA VAL A 17 -27.22 13.38 -32.75
C VAL A 17 -27.11 13.64 -31.25
N VAL A 18 -28.24 13.59 -30.51
CA VAL A 18 -28.25 13.79 -29.06
C VAL A 18 -27.48 12.68 -28.33
N ILE A 19 -27.68 11.41 -28.72
CA ILE A 19 -26.96 10.28 -28.10
C ILE A 19 -25.44 10.38 -28.38
N VAL A 20 -25.04 10.79 -29.59
CA VAL A 20 -23.63 10.98 -29.95
C VAL A 20 -22.99 12.07 -29.09
N ILE A 21 -23.64 13.22 -28.93
CA ILE A 21 -23.12 14.33 -28.10
C ILE A 21 -23.05 13.90 -26.62
N LEU A 22 -24.07 13.23 -26.10
CA LEU A 22 -24.05 12.69 -24.73
C LEU A 22 -22.92 11.67 -24.53
N GLY A 23 -22.66 10.82 -25.53
CA GLY A 23 -21.55 9.86 -25.50
C GLY A 23 -20.18 10.52 -25.41
N ILE A 24 -19.95 11.58 -26.20
CA ILE A 24 -18.69 12.34 -26.18
C ILE A 24 -18.49 13.03 -24.81
N LEU A 25 -19.54 13.66 -24.27
CA LEU A 25 -19.48 14.32 -22.96
C LEU A 25 -19.17 13.34 -21.82
N LEU A 26 -19.82 12.17 -21.82
CA LEU A 26 -19.57 11.14 -20.82
C LEU A 26 -18.13 10.59 -20.89
N ALA A 27 -17.59 10.41 -22.11
CA ALA A 27 -16.23 9.89 -22.29
C ALA A 27 -15.15 10.78 -21.66
N ILE A 28 -15.33 12.11 -21.68
CA ILE A 28 -14.38 13.07 -21.09
C ILE A 28 -14.58 13.19 -19.58
N LEU A 29 -15.82 13.13 -19.09
CA LEU A 29 -16.16 13.45 -17.71
C LEU A 29 -15.89 12.31 -16.72
N VAL A 30 -16.17 11.06 -17.13
CA VAL A 30 -16.09 9.88 -16.26
C VAL A 30 -14.68 9.63 -15.66
N PRO A 31 -13.56 9.72 -16.41
CA PRO A 31 -12.22 9.46 -15.87
C PRO A 31 -11.81 10.43 -14.76
N GLY A 32 -12.14 11.72 -14.92
CA GLY A 32 -11.83 12.75 -13.93
C GLY A 32 -12.60 12.54 -12.61
N LEU A 33 -13.86 12.12 -12.71
CA LEU A 33 -14.74 11.91 -11.55
C LEU A 33 -14.23 10.80 -10.63
N PHE A 34 -13.70 9.71 -11.18
CA PHE A 34 -13.16 8.60 -10.37
C PHE A 34 -12.00 9.01 -9.46
N LYS A 35 -11.11 9.91 -9.91
CA LYS A 35 -9.99 10.43 -9.10
C LYS A 35 -10.49 11.21 -7.89
N TYR A 36 -11.52 12.05 -8.07
CA TYR A 36 -12.09 12.82 -6.97
C TYR A 36 -12.85 11.94 -5.98
N ILE A 37 -13.58 10.93 -6.47
CA ILE A 37 -14.26 9.96 -5.62
C ILE A 37 -13.24 9.19 -4.78
N LYS A 38 -12.13 8.73 -5.38
CA LYS A 38 -11.05 8.05 -4.64
C LYS A 38 -10.49 8.96 -3.57
N LYS A 39 -10.10 10.20 -3.91
CA LYS A 39 -9.58 11.17 -2.95
C LYS A 39 -10.55 11.46 -1.80
N ALA A 40 -11.85 11.55 -2.09
CA ALA A 40 -12.87 11.75 -1.07
C ALA A 40 -12.98 10.54 -0.13
N LYS A 41 -12.96 9.31 -0.67
CA LYS A 41 -12.95 8.07 0.12
C LYS A 41 -11.69 7.94 0.97
N ASP A 42 -10.54 8.30 0.41
CA ASP A 42 -9.25 8.31 1.09
C ASP A 42 -9.28 9.27 2.30
N GLN A 43 -9.78 10.49 2.08
CA GLN A 43 -9.95 11.46 3.16
C GLN A 43 -10.94 10.98 4.22
N GLN A 44 -12.06 10.38 3.80
CA GLN A 44 -13.04 9.81 4.72
C GLN A 44 -12.40 8.71 5.60
N ALA A 45 -11.59 7.82 5.00
CA ALA A 45 -10.89 6.77 5.74
C ALA A 45 -9.95 7.32 6.82
N ILE A 46 -9.21 8.40 6.51
CA ILE A 46 -8.35 9.07 7.49
C ILE A 46 -9.17 9.67 8.63
N ILE A 47 -10.32 10.28 8.32
CA ILE A 47 -11.21 10.87 9.33
C ILE A 47 -11.74 9.78 10.28
N GLU A 48 -12.21 8.66 9.74
CA GLU A 48 -12.64 7.50 10.53
C GLU A 48 -11.52 6.98 11.43
N CYS A 49 -10.32 6.75 10.87
CA CYS A 49 -9.17 6.29 11.65
C CYS A 49 -8.83 7.26 12.79
N ARG A 50 -8.88 8.57 12.54
CA ARG A 50 -8.65 9.59 13.57
C ARG A 50 -9.71 9.54 14.67
N ALA A 51 -10.98 9.33 14.33
CA ALA A 51 -12.05 9.16 15.31
C ALA A 51 -11.79 7.91 16.18
N VAL A 52 -11.38 6.81 15.56
CA VAL A 52 -11.02 5.55 16.25
C VAL A 52 -9.83 5.75 17.19
N VAL A 53 -8.75 6.42 16.74
CA VAL A 53 -7.59 6.75 17.59
C VAL A 53 -8.03 7.59 18.78
N THR A 54 -8.88 8.60 18.57
CA THR A 54 -9.37 9.49 19.63
C THR A 54 -10.21 8.72 20.65
N ALA A 55 -11.11 7.85 20.20
CA ALA A 55 -11.92 7.00 21.05
C ALA A 55 -11.06 6.00 21.86
N ALA A 56 -10.10 5.34 21.21
CA ALA A 56 -9.16 4.44 21.86
C ALA A 56 -8.33 5.16 22.93
N GLN A 57 -7.81 6.34 22.60
CA GLN A 57 -7.05 7.19 23.52
C GLN A 57 -7.88 7.60 24.74
N ALA A 58 -9.14 8.00 24.55
CA ALA A 58 -10.03 8.39 25.65
C ALA A 58 -10.30 7.23 26.60
N LEU A 59 -10.65 6.05 26.07
CA LEU A 59 -10.92 4.86 26.88
C LEU A 59 -9.67 4.33 27.61
N ALA A 60 -8.51 4.44 26.96
CA ALA A 60 -7.24 4.08 27.58
C ALA A 60 -6.92 5.02 28.75
N LEU A 61 -7.10 6.33 28.58
CA LEU A 61 -6.92 7.32 29.66
C LEU A 61 -7.89 7.10 30.81
N GLU A 62 -9.15 6.76 30.52
CA GLU A 62 -10.13 6.43 31.55
C GLU A 62 -9.71 5.19 32.36
N SER A 63 -9.29 4.13 31.67
CA SER A 63 -8.79 2.89 32.30
C SER A 63 -7.53 3.16 33.15
N TYR A 64 -6.66 4.05 32.65
CA TYR A 64 -5.45 4.45 33.35
C TYR A 64 -5.76 5.24 34.62
N GLY A 65 -6.66 6.22 34.55
CA GLY A 65 -7.11 6.97 35.73
C GLY A 65 -7.77 6.09 36.80
N LYS A 66 -8.35 4.95 36.40
CA LYS A 66 -8.93 3.95 37.30
C LYS A 66 -7.92 2.90 37.79
N ASN A 67 -6.65 2.96 37.39
CA ASN A 67 -5.61 1.96 37.68
C ASN A 67 -5.96 0.53 37.22
N ILE A 68 -6.72 0.40 36.13
CA ILE A 68 -7.11 -0.90 35.52
C ILE A 68 -6.63 -1.02 34.07
N PHE A 69 -5.65 -0.21 33.68
CA PHE A 69 -5.15 -0.19 32.32
C PHE A 69 -4.19 -1.36 32.07
N GLU A 70 -4.61 -2.28 31.20
CA GLU A 70 -3.84 -3.44 30.77
C GLU A 70 -3.59 -3.37 29.26
N PRO A 71 -2.44 -2.83 28.81
CA PRO A 71 -2.16 -2.59 27.38
C PRO A 71 -2.34 -3.83 26.48
N GLU A 72 -1.94 -5.00 26.97
CA GLU A 72 -1.97 -6.26 26.21
C GLU A 72 -3.40 -6.74 25.90
N PHE A 73 -4.34 -6.50 26.81
CA PHE A 73 -5.73 -6.95 26.70
C PHE A 73 -6.69 -5.84 26.28
N PHE A 74 -6.23 -4.58 26.30
CA PHE A 74 -7.06 -3.40 26.10
C PHE A 74 -7.89 -3.48 24.82
N LEU A 75 -7.27 -3.78 23.67
CA LEU A 75 -7.99 -3.82 22.40
C LEU A 75 -9.05 -4.91 22.40
N ASN A 76 -8.74 -6.11 22.89
CA ASN A 76 -9.68 -7.22 22.90
C ASN A 76 -10.89 -6.92 23.78
N ASN A 77 -10.68 -6.25 24.91
CA ASN A 77 -11.76 -5.92 25.84
C ASN A 77 -12.61 -4.73 25.38
N ASN A 78 -12.03 -3.79 24.61
CA ASN A 78 -12.67 -2.51 24.31
C ASN A 78 -12.98 -2.27 22.83
N ARG A 79 -12.61 -3.19 21.91
CA ARG A 79 -12.77 -3.01 20.45
C ARG A 79 -14.15 -2.50 20.04
N SER A 80 -15.21 -3.19 20.47
CA SER A 80 -16.59 -2.84 20.11
C SER A 80 -16.99 -1.46 20.65
N GLN A 81 -16.53 -1.12 21.86
CA GLN A 81 -16.80 0.19 22.47
C GLN A 81 -16.04 1.31 21.76
N ILE A 82 -14.78 1.07 21.35
CA ILE A 82 -13.99 2.03 20.57
C ILE A 82 -14.71 2.35 19.25
N LEU A 83 -15.11 1.32 18.49
CA LEU A 83 -15.80 1.48 17.21
C LEU A 83 -17.14 2.20 17.37
N SER A 84 -17.92 1.82 18.40
CA SER A 84 -19.20 2.48 18.70
C SER A 84 -19.02 3.93 19.14
N THR A 85 -17.97 4.26 19.89
CA THR A 85 -17.69 5.64 20.35
C THR A 85 -17.22 6.52 19.19
N ALA A 86 -16.49 5.93 18.24
CA ALA A 86 -16.04 6.61 17.03
C ALA A 86 -17.13 6.74 15.95
N ASP A 87 -18.30 6.10 16.13
CA ASP A 87 -19.40 6.02 15.16
C ASP A 87 -18.95 5.51 13.78
N VAL A 88 -18.21 4.39 13.77
CA VAL A 88 -17.69 3.76 12.56
C VAL A 88 -18.05 2.29 12.45
N ASP A 89 -18.09 1.77 11.22
CA ASP A 89 -18.44 0.38 10.90
C ASP A 89 -17.25 -0.44 10.32
N GLY A 90 -16.02 0.04 10.51
CA GLY A 90 -14.78 -0.66 10.13
C GLY A 90 -14.22 -1.60 11.21
N GLU A 91 -12.95 -1.95 11.08
CA GLU A 91 -12.24 -2.91 11.92
C GLU A 91 -10.88 -2.38 12.39
N ILE A 92 -10.52 -2.65 13.65
CA ILE A 92 -9.20 -2.28 14.21
C ILE A 92 -8.27 -3.51 14.16
N ASN A 93 -7.26 -3.53 13.32
CA ASN A 93 -6.38 -4.71 13.20
C ASN A 93 -5.34 -4.78 14.32
N LEU A 94 -4.80 -3.61 14.71
CA LEU A 94 -3.72 -3.51 15.68
C LEU A 94 -3.84 -2.18 16.43
N LEU A 95 -3.48 -2.21 17.72
CA LEU A 95 -3.38 -1.04 18.58
C LEU A 95 -2.15 -1.24 19.48
N ARG A 96 -1.30 -0.22 19.60
CA ARG A 96 -0.15 -0.22 20.50
C ARG A 96 -0.13 1.05 21.33
N PHE A 97 0.41 0.90 22.53
CA PHE A 97 0.63 1.98 23.48
C PHE A 97 2.12 2.24 23.67
N GLU A 98 2.46 3.33 24.36
CA GLU A 98 3.83 3.63 24.75
C GLU A 98 4.36 2.56 25.73
N ASP A 99 5.57 2.06 25.47
CA ASP A 99 6.17 0.91 26.16
C ASP A 99 6.70 1.22 27.58
N THR A 100 6.65 2.50 28.00
CA THR A 100 6.95 2.85 29.39
C THR A 100 5.78 2.49 30.29
N LEU A 101 6.07 1.80 31.40
CA LEU A 101 5.12 1.24 32.38
C LEU A 101 3.81 2.04 32.48
N ASN A 102 2.73 1.41 32.00
CA ASN A 102 1.34 1.83 32.12
C ASN A 102 0.96 3.16 31.46
N LYS A 103 1.71 3.71 30.51
CA LYS A 103 1.23 4.92 29.82
C LYS A 103 0.14 4.61 28.80
N ALA A 104 -1.04 5.18 29.03
CA ALA A 104 -2.19 5.08 28.11
C ALA A 104 -2.07 5.99 26.88
N LEU A 105 -0.88 6.18 26.31
CA LEU A 105 -0.68 6.93 25.07
C LEU A 105 -0.70 5.98 23.87
N VAL A 106 -1.64 6.16 22.95
CA VAL A 106 -1.71 5.41 21.70
C VAL A 106 -0.57 5.87 20.78
N THR A 107 0.32 4.95 20.44
CA THR A 107 1.49 5.20 19.58
C THR A 107 1.27 4.69 18.15
N TYR A 108 0.50 3.61 18.01
CA TYR A 108 0.23 2.98 16.72
C TYR A 108 -1.17 2.41 16.66
N LEU A 109 -1.88 2.59 15.54
CA LEU A 109 -3.19 1.99 15.27
C LEU A 109 -3.32 1.62 13.79
N SER A 110 -3.80 0.41 13.51
CA SER A 110 -4.18 -0.03 12.16
C SER A 110 -5.69 -0.19 12.08
N TYR A 111 -6.33 0.53 11.15
CA TYR A 111 -7.78 0.53 10.95
C TYR A 111 -8.12 0.23 9.49
N THR A 112 -9.14 -0.60 9.28
CA THR A 112 -9.70 -0.92 7.97
C THR A 112 -11.13 -0.41 7.90
N THR A 113 -11.40 0.52 7.00
CA THR A 113 -12.78 0.98 6.73
C THR A 113 -13.63 -0.15 6.15
N LYS A 114 -14.96 -0.01 6.19
CA LYS A 114 -15.86 -0.91 5.45
C LYS A 114 -15.59 -0.95 3.95
N GLY A 115 -15.16 0.17 3.39
CA GLY A 115 -14.70 0.29 2.00
C GLY A 115 -13.37 -0.42 1.71
N LYS A 116 -12.79 -1.15 2.68
CA LYS A 116 -11.53 -1.89 2.61
C LYS A 116 -10.28 -1.03 2.41
N ILE A 117 -10.39 0.27 2.68
CA ILE A 117 -9.24 1.17 2.77
C ILE A 117 -8.57 0.97 4.12
N ASN A 118 -7.27 0.68 4.10
CA ASN A 118 -6.44 0.48 5.29
C ASN A 118 -5.73 1.78 5.63
N VAL A 119 -5.81 2.20 6.90
CA VAL A 119 -5.18 3.42 7.40
C VAL A 119 -4.34 3.08 8.61
N ILE A 120 -3.10 3.56 8.60
CA ILE A 120 -2.18 3.47 9.73
C ILE A 120 -2.07 4.83 10.39
N TYR A 121 -2.22 4.84 11.71
CA TYR A 121 -1.79 5.91 12.59
C TYR A 121 -0.46 5.49 13.24
N ASP A 122 0.56 6.32 13.13
CA ASP A 122 1.85 6.15 13.81
C ASP A 122 2.36 7.52 14.24
N ILE A 123 2.41 7.75 15.56
CA ILE A 123 2.82 9.04 16.12
C ILE A 123 4.31 9.35 15.86
N SER A 124 5.13 8.33 15.61
CA SER A 124 6.57 8.48 15.36
C SER A 124 6.91 8.74 13.88
N SER A 125 5.93 8.57 13.00
CA SER A 125 6.08 8.77 11.56
C SER A 125 6.01 10.26 11.18
N ALA A 126 6.78 10.64 10.16
CA ALA A 126 6.71 11.97 9.55
C ALA A 126 5.31 12.27 8.97
N THR A 127 4.58 11.24 8.52
CA THR A 127 3.17 11.30 8.15
C THR A 127 2.37 10.46 9.13
N VAL A 128 1.79 11.12 10.13
CA VAL A 128 1.10 10.48 11.26
C VAL A 128 -0.06 9.59 10.82
N TYR A 129 -0.78 9.97 9.76
CA TYR A 129 -1.81 9.15 9.13
C TYR A 129 -1.37 8.81 7.72
N SER A 130 -1.31 7.52 7.41
CA SER A 130 -1.02 7.05 6.06
C SER A 130 -2.09 6.07 5.61
N ILE A 131 -2.61 6.30 4.41
CA ILE A 131 -3.46 5.33 3.73
C ILE A 131 -2.53 4.32 3.08
N LEU A 132 -2.73 3.06 3.42
CA LEU A 132 -2.18 1.97 2.63
C LEU A 132 -3.09 1.86 1.42
N ASP A 133 -2.74 2.65 0.40
CA ASP A 133 -3.48 2.72 -0.85
C ASP A 133 -3.57 1.31 -1.45
N ASP A 134 -4.67 0.88 -2.03
CA ASP A 134 -4.92 -0.54 -2.34
C ASP A 134 -4.03 -1.12 -3.47
N ASP A 135 -3.06 -0.34 -3.98
CA ASP A 135 -1.91 -0.84 -4.76
C ASP A 135 -0.68 -1.20 -3.88
N ILE A 136 -0.67 -0.69 -2.65
CA ILE A 136 0.20 -0.97 -1.50
C ILE A 136 -0.53 -1.84 -0.44
N GLY A 137 -1.87 -1.90 -0.50
CA GLY A 137 -2.81 -2.51 0.44
C GLY A 137 -3.02 -4.01 0.33
N LYS A 138 -2.07 -4.76 -0.23
CA LYS A 138 -2.15 -6.23 -0.16
C LYS A 138 -1.53 -6.82 1.08
N GLY A 139 -1.19 -6.01 2.08
CA GLY A 139 -0.48 -6.46 3.26
C GLY A 139 0.67 -7.40 2.89
N ARG A 140 1.38 -7.13 1.78
CA ARG A 140 2.30 -8.12 1.18
C ARG A 140 3.41 -8.46 2.17
N ILE A 141 3.86 -7.44 2.91
CA ILE A 141 4.84 -7.56 3.98
C ILE A 141 4.26 -8.34 5.17
N GLU A 142 3.02 -8.07 5.56
CA GLU A 142 2.29 -8.77 6.63
C GLU A 142 2.03 -10.24 6.25
N HIS A 143 1.69 -10.50 4.99
CA HIS A 143 1.40 -11.82 4.45
C HIS A 143 2.67 -12.66 4.40
N ILE A 144 3.79 -12.13 3.87
CA ILE A 144 5.06 -12.86 3.94
C ILE A 144 5.53 -13.04 5.38
N THR A 145 5.30 -12.06 6.26
CA THR A 145 5.60 -12.20 7.69
C THR A 145 4.79 -13.33 8.32
N LYS A 146 3.50 -13.45 7.99
CA LYS A 146 2.65 -14.54 8.43
C LYS A 146 3.11 -15.89 7.89
N LEU A 147 3.32 -16.00 6.57
CA LEU A 147 3.83 -17.22 5.93
C LEU A 147 5.16 -17.67 6.55
N TYR A 148 6.05 -16.71 6.81
CA TYR A 148 7.30 -16.98 7.47
C TYR A 148 7.08 -17.44 8.91
N LYS A 149 6.18 -16.86 9.70
CA LYS A 149 5.93 -17.30 11.08
C LYS A 149 5.27 -18.68 11.15
N ASP A 150 4.23 -18.89 10.34
CA ASP A 150 3.36 -20.08 10.35
C ASP A 150 4.00 -21.32 9.73
N SER A 151 5.09 -21.16 8.98
CA SER A 151 5.79 -22.31 8.39
C SER A 151 6.36 -23.23 9.47
N SER A 152 5.89 -24.48 9.44
CA SER A 152 6.09 -25.54 10.45
C SER A 152 7.36 -26.37 10.25
N SER A 153 8.22 -26.02 9.29
CA SER A 153 9.45 -26.76 9.00
C SER A 153 10.54 -26.48 10.04
N SER A 154 11.25 -27.55 10.44
CA SER A 154 12.18 -27.58 11.57
C SER A 154 13.54 -26.89 11.32
N THR A 155 13.81 -26.39 10.11
CA THR A 155 15.04 -25.66 9.78
C THR A 155 14.74 -24.32 9.12
N SER A 156 15.35 -23.23 9.61
CA SER A 156 15.08 -21.85 9.15
C SER A 156 15.28 -21.61 7.64
N MET A 157 16.12 -22.42 6.99
CA MET A 157 16.41 -22.33 5.56
C MET A 157 15.28 -22.91 4.70
N THR A 158 14.73 -24.07 5.06
CA THR A 158 13.55 -24.63 4.38
C THR A 158 12.30 -23.79 4.66
N LYS A 159 12.16 -23.32 5.90
CA LYS A 159 11.10 -22.41 6.36
C LYS A 159 10.94 -21.16 5.49
N TRP A 160 12.06 -20.52 5.16
CA TRP A 160 12.07 -19.32 4.33
C TRP A 160 11.74 -19.61 2.86
N GLU A 161 12.32 -20.66 2.29
CA GLU A 161 12.06 -21.04 0.90
C GLU A 161 10.58 -21.41 0.68
N ASP A 162 9.97 -22.12 1.63
CA ASP A 162 8.54 -22.47 1.58
C ASP A 162 7.66 -21.22 1.60
N ALA A 163 7.93 -20.27 2.51
CA ALA A 163 7.19 -19.01 2.60
C ALA A 163 7.35 -18.15 1.34
N LYS A 164 8.57 -18.07 0.80
CA LYS A 164 8.89 -17.35 -0.44
C LYS A 164 8.15 -17.94 -1.64
N ASN A 165 8.12 -19.28 -1.75
CA ASN A 165 7.40 -19.98 -2.82
C ASN A 165 5.88 -19.82 -2.68
N ALA A 166 5.34 -19.93 -1.46
CA ALA A 166 3.91 -19.71 -1.20
C ALA A 166 3.47 -18.30 -1.58
N PHE A 167 4.28 -17.28 -1.26
CA PHE A 167 4.03 -15.90 -1.66
C PHE A 167 4.07 -15.75 -3.19
N TYR A 168 5.14 -16.22 -3.83
CA TYR A 168 5.35 -16.01 -5.27
C TYR A 168 4.26 -16.66 -6.14
N ASN A 169 3.78 -17.82 -5.72
CA ASN A 169 2.72 -18.55 -6.42
C ASN A 169 1.31 -17.97 -6.16
N ASN A 170 1.15 -17.11 -5.16
CA ASN A 170 -0.12 -16.45 -4.91
C ASN A 170 -0.21 -15.13 -5.68
N ALA A 171 -0.87 -15.17 -6.84
CA ALA A 171 -1.06 -14.01 -7.71
C ALA A 171 -1.79 -12.83 -7.03
N GLN A 172 -2.56 -13.09 -5.96
CA GLN A 172 -3.07 -12.01 -5.14
C GLN A 172 -1.90 -11.16 -4.65
N TYR A 173 -0.87 -11.72 -4.02
CA TYR A 173 0.22 -10.92 -3.44
C TYR A 173 1.39 -10.68 -4.41
N SER A 174 1.69 -11.62 -5.30
CA SER A 174 2.87 -11.55 -6.18
C SER A 174 2.64 -10.77 -7.47
N ALA A 175 1.40 -10.59 -7.95
CA ALA A 175 1.15 -9.82 -9.16
C ALA A 175 1.40 -8.32 -8.94
N LEU A 176 2.01 -7.68 -9.94
CA LEU A 176 2.14 -6.22 -9.99
C LEU A 176 0.80 -5.58 -10.34
N THR A 177 0.55 -4.43 -9.74
CA THR A 177 -0.62 -3.60 -10.04
C THR A 177 -0.40 -2.80 -11.33
N GLN A 178 -1.44 -2.14 -11.82
CA GLN A 178 -1.31 -1.29 -13.02
C GLN A 178 -0.37 -0.11 -12.78
N SER A 179 -0.37 0.48 -11.57
CA SER A 179 0.56 1.55 -11.22
C SER A 179 2.01 1.04 -11.12
N GLU A 180 2.21 -0.16 -10.57
CA GLU A 180 3.53 -0.79 -10.47
C GLU A 180 4.10 -1.15 -11.85
N LEU A 181 3.24 -1.64 -12.76
CA LEU A 181 3.59 -1.83 -14.17
C LEU A 181 3.94 -0.51 -14.84
N ALA A 182 3.20 0.57 -14.57
CA ALA A 182 3.51 1.89 -15.10
C ALA A 182 4.87 2.42 -14.62
N TYR A 183 5.31 2.12 -13.38
CA TYR A 183 6.68 2.44 -12.95
C TYR A 183 7.72 1.64 -13.73
N LEU A 184 7.48 0.36 -13.98
CA LEU A 184 8.40 -0.45 -14.78
C LEU A 184 8.55 0.09 -16.20
N GLU A 185 7.45 0.49 -16.82
CA GLU A 185 7.44 1.00 -18.20
C GLU A 185 8.00 2.41 -18.29
N ASN A 186 7.47 3.34 -17.49
CA ASN A 186 7.77 4.76 -17.64
C ASN A 186 9.02 5.18 -16.88
N THR A 187 9.27 4.62 -15.71
CA THR A 187 10.45 4.96 -14.89
C THR A 187 11.60 4.06 -15.26
N CYS A 188 11.41 2.74 -15.22
CA CYS A 188 12.47 1.76 -15.47
C CYS A 188 12.72 1.48 -16.97
N LYS A 189 11.95 2.13 -17.86
CA LYS A 189 12.11 2.07 -19.32
C LYS A 189 12.01 0.65 -19.91
N LEU A 190 11.21 -0.21 -19.28
CA LEU A 190 10.91 -1.55 -19.82
C LEU A 190 9.82 -1.45 -20.89
N THR A 191 9.89 -2.32 -21.90
CA THR A 191 8.75 -2.50 -22.83
C THR A 191 7.60 -3.16 -22.08
N SER A 192 6.34 -2.86 -22.46
CA SER A 192 5.17 -3.46 -21.81
C SER A 192 5.18 -4.99 -21.83
N GLU A 193 5.70 -5.60 -22.90
CA GLU A 193 5.89 -7.05 -22.99
C GLU A 193 6.84 -7.58 -21.92
N ASN A 194 7.92 -6.84 -21.62
CA ASN A 194 8.89 -7.25 -20.61
C ASN A 194 8.43 -6.91 -19.19
N ALA A 195 7.76 -5.77 -19.00
CA ALA A 195 7.17 -5.38 -17.72
C ALA A 195 6.15 -6.42 -17.22
N ALA A 196 5.31 -6.95 -18.13
CA ALA A 196 4.32 -7.98 -17.82
C ALA A 196 4.91 -9.31 -17.31
N LYS A 197 6.22 -9.55 -17.49
CA LYS A 197 6.92 -10.76 -17.02
C LYS A 197 7.37 -10.67 -15.56
N TYR A 198 7.28 -9.49 -14.95
CA TYR A 198 7.72 -9.28 -13.57
C TYR A 198 6.63 -9.65 -12.56
N LYS A 199 7.07 -10.16 -11.41
CA LYS A 199 6.26 -10.43 -10.21
C LYS A 199 7.02 -9.97 -8.97
N TRP A 200 6.29 -9.64 -7.92
CA TRP A 200 6.89 -9.40 -6.60
C TRP A 200 7.43 -10.70 -6.02
N LYS A 201 8.69 -10.64 -5.61
CA LYS A 201 9.37 -11.68 -4.85
C LYS A 201 9.87 -11.08 -3.55
N PRO A 202 9.61 -11.71 -2.40
CA PRO A 202 10.08 -11.19 -1.15
C PRO A 202 11.57 -11.52 -0.95
N CYS A 203 12.30 -10.57 -0.39
CA CYS A 203 13.68 -10.73 0.06
C CYS A 203 13.73 -10.54 1.57
N LYS A 204 14.45 -11.41 2.25
CA LYS A 204 14.63 -11.39 3.70
C LYS A 204 15.89 -10.62 4.06
N TYR A 205 15.82 -9.77 5.09
CA TYR A 205 16.99 -9.13 5.70
C TYR A 205 16.84 -9.10 7.22
N ILE A 206 17.93 -8.80 7.92
CA ILE A 206 17.95 -8.63 9.37
C ILE A 206 18.11 -7.13 9.64
N ASP A 207 17.23 -6.56 10.45
CA ASP A 207 17.35 -5.15 10.84
C ASP A 207 18.42 -4.93 11.93
N SER A 208 18.69 -3.67 12.25
CA SER A 208 19.67 -3.31 13.27
C SER A 208 19.35 -3.84 14.68
N ALA A 209 18.11 -4.25 14.93
CA ALA A 209 17.66 -4.85 16.19
C ALA A 209 17.73 -6.40 16.15
N GLY A 210 18.22 -6.99 15.07
CA GLY A 210 18.34 -8.44 14.92
C GLY A 210 17.05 -9.14 14.49
N ASN A 211 16.00 -8.40 14.13
CA ASN A 211 14.72 -8.99 13.71
C ASN A 211 14.71 -9.27 12.22
N VAL A 212 14.02 -10.36 11.85
CA VAL A 212 13.77 -10.70 10.46
C VAL A 212 12.73 -9.75 9.88
N GLN A 213 13.11 -9.07 8.80
CA GLN A 213 12.27 -8.16 8.05
C GLN A 213 12.26 -8.53 6.56
N PHE A 214 11.32 -7.93 5.83
CA PHE A 214 11.12 -8.22 4.42
C PHE A 214 11.04 -6.95 3.58
N LEU A 215 11.53 -7.06 2.35
CA LEU A 215 11.30 -6.11 1.27
C LEU A 215 10.82 -6.88 0.03
N LEU A 216 10.24 -6.21 -0.95
CA LEU A 216 9.82 -6.87 -2.19
C LEU A 216 10.66 -6.37 -3.36
N THR A 217 11.12 -7.31 -4.17
CA THR A 217 11.82 -7.05 -5.42
C THR A 217 10.93 -7.47 -6.58
N ALA A 218 10.78 -6.61 -7.58
CA ALA A 218 10.16 -7.03 -8.83
C ALA A 218 11.19 -7.88 -9.56
N THR A 219 10.88 -9.15 -9.85
CA THR A 219 11.78 -10.05 -10.58
C THR A 219 11.03 -10.77 -11.69
N GLN A 220 11.75 -11.11 -12.77
CA GLN A 220 11.23 -12.02 -13.77
C GLN A 220 11.22 -13.47 -13.23
N ALA A 221 10.50 -14.37 -13.91
CA ALA A 221 10.48 -15.79 -13.55
C ALA A 221 11.80 -16.52 -13.85
N SER A 222 12.74 -15.92 -14.58
CA SER A 222 14.03 -16.53 -14.91
C SER A 222 14.94 -16.61 -13.67
N ASN A 223 15.93 -17.53 -13.69
CA ASN A 223 16.93 -17.66 -12.63
C ASN A 223 17.78 -16.39 -12.41
N THR A 224 17.65 -15.39 -13.29
CA THR A 224 18.35 -14.11 -13.21
C THR A 224 17.58 -13.16 -12.28
N GLN A 225 18.14 -12.88 -11.10
CA GLN A 225 17.51 -12.03 -10.07
C GLN A 225 17.59 -10.52 -10.38
N ASN A 226 17.37 -10.15 -11.65
CA ASN A 226 17.36 -8.75 -12.05
C ASN A 226 16.13 -8.06 -11.47
N THR A 227 16.38 -6.99 -10.70
CA THR A 227 15.33 -6.19 -10.08
C THR A 227 15.44 -4.72 -10.50
N PRO A 228 14.49 -4.24 -11.32
CA PRO A 228 14.40 -2.83 -11.70
C PRO A 228 13.69 -1.98 -10.65
N LEU A 229 12.89 -2.60 -9.78
CA LEU A 229 11.95 -1.93 -8.88
C LEU A 229 11.89 -2.67 -7.54
N ILE A 230 11.96 -1.90 -6.45
CA ILE A 230 11.84 -2.38 -5.08
C ILE A 230 10.68 -1.68 -4.39
N TYR A 231 9.96 -2.43 -3.56
CA TYR A 231 9.04 -1.88 -2.58
C TYR A 231 9.61 -2.06 -1.17
N TYR A 232 9.82 -0.94 -0.48
CA TYR A 232 10.40 -0.89 0.85
C TYR A 232 9.73 0.21 1.68
N ASN A 233 9.30 -0.14 2.90
CA ASN A 233 8.73 0.80 3.87
C ASN A 233 7.68 1.77 3.30
N GLY A 234 6.72 1.25 2.53
CA GLY A 234 5.63 2.06 1.96
C GLY A 234 5.99 2.86 0.71
N ALA A 235 7.21 2.73 0.19
CA ALA A 235 7.66 3.48 -0.98
C ALA A 235 8.29 2.57 -2.05
N TYR A 236 8.27 3.05 -3.29
CA TYR A 236 8.89 2.39 -4.43
C TYR A 236 10.24 3.03 -4.77
N TYR A 237 11.21 2.20 -5.14
CA TYR A 237 12.56 2.63 -5.50
C TYR A 237 12.99 1.97 -6.80
N TYR A 238 13.68 2.71 -7.65
CA TYR A 238 14.33 2.16 -8.85
C TYR A 238 15.84 2.33 -8.77
N TRP A 239 16.57 1.46 -9.47
CA TRP A 239 18.03 1.51 -9.51
C TRP A 239 18.54 2.43 -10.62
N GLN A 240 19.36 3.40 -10.27
CA GLN A 240 20.08 4.25 -11.22
C GLN A 240 21.53 3.78 -11.33
N GLY A 241 21.82 2.77 -12.18
CA GLY A 241 23.16 2.20 -12.35
C GLY A 241 24.00 2.86 -13.44
N TYR A 242 25.32 2.89 -13.27
CA TYR A 242 26.25 3.32 -14.31
C TYR A 242 26.42 2.22 -15.38
N GLY A 243 25.99 2.50 -16.62
CA GLY A 243 26.06 1.54 -17.74
C GLY A 243 24.99 0.44 -17.73
N LYS A 244 24.31 0.21 -16.60
CA LYS A 244 23.14 -0.67 -16.46
C LYS A 244 22.01 0.01 -15.68
N PRO A 245 21.38 1.06 -16.26
CA PRO A 245 20.26 1.72 -15.60
C PRO A 245 19.11 0.73 -15.40
N HIS A 246 18.40 0.84 -14.29
CA HIS A 246 17.23 0.03 -13.95
C HIS A 246 17.50 -1.47 -13.87
N THR A 247 18.76 -1.91 -13.71
CA THR A 247 19.12 -3.32 -13.58
C THR A 247 20.15 -3.51 -12.48
N THR A 248 19.72 -4.05 -11.35
CA THR A 248 20.59 -4.56 -10.28
C THR A 248 20.10 -5.92 -9.80
N SER A 249 20.82 -6.58 -8.90
CA SER A 249 20.45 -7.88 -8.36
C SER A 249 20.36 -7.82 -6.84
N ILE A 250 19.14 -7.91 -6.33
CA ILE A 250 18.88 -8.05 -4.89
C ILE A 250 18.42 -9.47 -4.61
N THR A 251 19.12 -10.09 -3.68
CA THR A 251 18.96 -11.46 -3.20
C THR A 251 18.88 -11.43 -1.67
N ASP A 252 18.47 -12.52 -1.04
CA ASP A 252 18.48 -12.62 0.43
C ASP A 252 19.86 -12.36 1.04
N ALA A 253 20.95 -12.61 0.31
CA ALA A 253 22.33 -12.45 0.79
C ALA A 253 22.80 -10.98 0.82
N ASN A 254 22.22 -10.10 -0.01
CA ASN A 254 22.63 -8.70 -0.11
C ASN A 254 21.49 -7.70 0.20
N ALA A 255 20.32 -8.21 0.58
CA ALA A 255 19.16 -7.40 0.92
C ALA A 255 19.44 -6.41 2.06
N GLU A 256 20.22 -6.79 3.08
CA GLU A 256 20.58 -5.89 4.17
C GLU A 256 21.40 -4.68 3.70
N ASN A 257 22.38 -4.91 2.81
CA ASN A 257 23.17 -3.83 2.22
C ASN A 257 22.32 -2.94 1.32
N ALA A 258 21.44 -3.53 0.52
CA ALA A 258 20.50 -2.78 -0.30
C ALA A 258 19.59 -1.87 0.54
N VAL A 259 19.12 -2.35 1.70
CA VAL A 259 18.33 -1.54 2.63
C VAL A 259 19.14 -0.37 3.18
N LYS A 260 20.42 -0.57 3.55
CA LYS A 260 21.30 0.52 3.99
C LYS A 260 21.51 1.56 2.88
N ASP A 261 21.67 1.12 1.64
CA ASP A 261 21.81 2.01 0.48
C ASP A 261 20.53 2.79 0.20
N ILE A 262 19.36 2.14 0.34
CA ILE A 262 18.04 2.79 0.21
C ILE A 262 17.85 3.84 1.31
N GLN A 263 18.15 3.49 2.56
CA GLN A 263 17.97 4.38 3.72
C GLN A 263 18.93 5.58 3.69
N SER A 264 20.11 5.43 3.10
CA SER A 264 21.09 6.52 2.95
C SER A 264 20.85 7.38 1.70
N SER A 265 20.05 6.90 0.74
CA SER A 265 19.71 7.68 -0.45
C SER A 265 18.79 8.85 -0.12
N THR A 266 19.15 10.04 -0.59
CA THR A 266 18.33 11.26 -0.50
C THR A 266 17.68 11.62 -1.83
N TYR A 267 17.87 10.81 -2.87
CA TYR A 267 17.40 11.09 -4.22
C TYR A 267 15.97 10.60 -4.43
N THR A 268 15.20 11.45 -5.10
CA THR A 268 13.84 11.16 -5.55
C THR A 268 13.78 11.28 -7.07
N SER A 269 12.72 10.75 -7.71
CA SER A 269 12.50 10.91 -9.15
C SER A 269 12.44 12.37 -9.60
N ASP A 270 12.14 13.32 -8.70
CA ASP A 270 12.11 14.75 -8.98
C ASP A 270 13.49 15.43 -8.81
N THR A 271 14.31 14.92 -7.89
CA THR A 271 15.57 15.58 -7.49
C THR A 271 16.81 14.98 -8.15
N ILE A 272 16.67 13.83 -8.81
CA ILE A 272 17.79 13.15 -9.42
C ILE A 272 18.26 13.83 -10.72
N ASN A 273 19.58 13.81 -10.95
CA ASN A 273 20.19 14.29 -12.19
C ASN A 273 21.06 13.19 -12.83
N SER A 274 21.46 13.41 -14.09
CA SER A 274 22.20 12.44 -14.90
C SER A 274 23.60 12.08 -14.38
N ASN A 275 24.17 12.86 -13.44
CA ASN A 275 25.48 12.58 -12.86
C ASN A 275 25.40 11.60 -11.69
N VAL A 276 24.21 11.39 -11.12
CA VAL A 276 23.98 10.45 -10.03
C VAL A 276 24.00 9.03 -10.60
N LYS A 277 24.83 8.18 -9.99
CA LYS A 277 25.13 6.83 -10.44
C LYS A 277 25.16 5.87 -9.26
N ASP A 278 24.84 4.61 -9.55
CA ASP A 278 24.85 3.47 -8.66
C ASP A 278 24.12 3.76 -7.33
N THR A 279 22.88 4.22 -7.44
CA THR A 279 22.05 4.54 -6.27
C THR A 279 20.58 4.14 -6.45
N TRP A 280 19.92 3.93 -5.32
CA TRP A 280 18.48 3.76 -5.26
C TRP A 280 17.78 5.11 -5.25
N VAL A 281 16.72 5.23 -6.03
CA VAL A 281 16.00 6.49 -6.23
C VAL A 281 14.55 6.28 -5.85
N ARG A 282 14.06 7.07 -4.90
CA ARG A 282 12.67 6.99 -4.47
C ARG A 282 11.75 7.54 -5.55
N ILE A 283 10.75 6.77 -5.96
CA ILE A 283 9.71 7.25 -6.86
C ILE A 283 8.75 8.14 -6.06
N VAL A 284 8.57 9.36 -6.52
CA VAL A 284 7.56 10.32 -6.04
C VAL A 284 6.54 10.55 -7.15
N ASN A 285 5.27 10.65 -6.74
CA ASN A 285 4.11 10.81 -7.62
C ASN A 285 3.62 12.24 -7.68
#